data_AF-A0A961T2N8-F1
#
_entry.id   AF-A0A961T2N8-F1
#
_cell.length_a   1.000
_cell.length_b   1.000
_cell.length_c   1.000
_cell.angle_alpha   90.00
_cell.angle_beta   90.00
_cell.angle_gamma   90.00
#
_symmetry.space_group_name_H-M   'P 1'
#
loop_
_entity.id
_entity.type
_entity.pdbx_description
1 polymer ?
#
loop_
_entity_poly.entity_id
_entity_poly.type
_entity_poly.pdbx_seq_one_letter_code
_entity_poly.pdbx_strand_id
1 'polypeptide(L)'
;MSKSVVRFEAVDIVFGDKPHTALPLVDAGKTRSEIQSETGQILGVADCNLEVQEGETLVLMGLSGSGKSTLLRAVNGLNPVIRGKVEVLAKGEWRNPQTCSEQLLREMRLSTVSMVFQQFGLLP
;
A
#
# COMPACT_ATOMS: atom_id res chain seq x y z
N MET A 1 -19.90 -17.97 2.62
CA MET A 1 -19.14 -17.01 3.44
C MET A 1 -18.20 -16.28 2.51
N SER A 2 -18.13 -14.95 2.62
CA SER A 2 -17.22 -14.14 1.78
C SER A 2 -15.79 -14.34 2.25
N LYS A 3 -14.85 -14.50 1.32
CA LYS A 3 -13.45 -14.83 1.59
C LYS A 3 -12.60 -13.60 1.30
N SER A 4 -11.83 -13.10 2.27
CA SER A 4 -10.89 -12.00 2.04
C SER A 4 -9.82 -12.43 1.02
N VAL A 5 -9.53 -11.56 0.05
CA VAL A 5 -8.53 -11.78 -1.01
C VAL A 5 -7.41 -10.73 -0.98
N VAL A 6 -7.64 -9.59 -0.34
CA VAL A 6 -6.62 -8.56 -0.04
C VAL A 6 -6.78 -8.11 1.41
N ARG A 7 -5.67 -7.94 2.11
CA ARG A 7 -5.63 -7.43 3.49
C ARG A 7 -4.57 -6.35 3.63
N PHE A 8 -4.94 -5.29 4.35
CA PHE A 8 -4.07 -4.26 4.87
C PHE A 8 -4.16 -4.34 6.39
N GLU A 9 -3.04 -4.55 7.07
CA GLU A 9 -2.95 -4.62 8.52
C GLU A 9 -1.92 -3.60 9.02
N ALA A 10 -2.40 -2.57 9.72
CA ALA A 10 -1.61 -1.47 10.29
C ALA A 10 -0.60 -0.84 9.30
N VAL A 11 -1.04 -0.62 8.06
CA VAL A 11 -0.14 -0.21 6.97
C VAL A 11 0.23 1.27 7.06
N ASP A 12 1.52 1.54 7.20
CA ASP A 12 2.11 2.86 7.03
C ASP A 12 3.03 2.91 5.81
N ILE A 13 2.85 3.95 5.01
CA ILE A 13 3.68 4.23 3.83
C ILE A 13 4.21 5.65 3.97
N VAL A 14 5.53 5.76 4.08
CA VAL A 14 6.25 7.03 4.23
C VAL A 14 7.33 7.11 3.17
N PHE A 15 7.42 8.26 2.52
CA PHE A 15 8.43 8.55 1.50
C PHE A 15 9.51 9.49 2.02
N GLY A 16 10.70 9.39 1.45
CA GLY A 16 11.88 10.17 1.81
C GLY A 16 13.07 9.28 2.10
N ASP A 17 14.20 9.90 2.45
CA ASP A 17 15.48 9.20 2.61
C ASP A 17 15.57 8.36 3.89
N LYS A 18 14.77 8.69 4.91
CA LYS A 18 14.81 8.05 6.24
C LYS A 18 13.39 7.82 6.78
N PRO A 19 12.55 7.04 6.09
CA PRO A 19 11.11 7.02 6.34
C PRO A 19 10.73 6.54 7.75
N HIS A 20 11.55 5.70 8.38
CA HIS A 20 11.34 5.23 9.75
C HIS A 20 11.41 6.34 10.82
N THR A 21 12.06 7.47 10.55
CA THR A 21 12.10 8.60 11.52
C THR A 21 10.73 9.26 11.71
N ALA A 22 9.79 9.04 10.79
CA ALA A 22 8.42 9.54 10.91
C ALA A 22 7.57 8.71 11.87
N LEU A 23 7.86 7.42 12.08
CA LEU A 23 6.99 6.51 12.84
C LEU A 23 6.67 6.98 14.27
N PRO A 24 7.64 7.48 15.07
CA PRO A 24 7.34 7.99 16.41
C PRO A 24 6.36 9.18 16.40
N LEU A 25 6.42 10.02 15.36
CA LEU A 25 5.51 11.16 15.21
C LEU A 25 4.13 10.72 14.72
N VAL A 26 4.07 9.71 13.84
CA VAL A 26 2.80 9.05 13.46
C VAL A 26 2.10 8.51 14.71
N ASP A 27 2.84 7.82 15.58
CA ASP A 27 2.30 7.25 16.82
C ASP A 27 1.87 8.31 17.84
N ALA A 28 2.54 9.47 17.81
CA ALA A 28 2.14 10.65 18.58
C ALA A 28 0.92 11.39 17.98
N GLY A 29 0.33 10.90 16.87
CA GLY A 29 -0.83 11.51 16.22
C GLY A 29 -0.52 12.82 15.50
N LYS A 30 0.75 13.08 15.17
CA LYS A 30 1.16 14.29 14.47
C LYS A 30 0.57 14.33 13.06
N THR A 31 0.26 15.54 12.61
CA THR A 31 -0.23 15.76 11.26
C THR A 31 0.88 15.53 10.23
N ARG A 32 0.50 15.23 8.99
CA ARG A 32 1.44 15.09 7.86
C ARG A 32 2.38 16.31 7.72
N SER A 33 1.86 17.52 7.95
CA SER A 33 2.65 18.75 7.83
C SER A 33 3.70 18.87 8.92
N GLU A 34 3.36 18.50 10.16
CA GLU A 34 4.33 18.49 11.27
C GLU A 34 5.41 17.44 11.03
N ILE A 35 5.01 16.21 10.65
CA ILE A 35 5.95 15.12 10.33
C ILE A 35 6.94 15.57 9.25
N GLN A 36 6.45 16.19 8.17
CA GLN A 36 7.30 16.67 7.10
C GLN A 36 8.24 17.78 7.56
N SER A 37 7.76 18.73 8.36
CA SER A 37 8.58 19.83 8.89
C SER A 37 9.68 19.33 9.83
N GLU A 38 9.39 18.32 10.66
CA GLU A 38 10.32 17.82 11.68
C GLU A 38 11.33 16.81 11.12
N THR A 39 10.94 16.01 10.13
CA THR A 39 11.75 14.86 9.66
C THR A 39 12.17 14.94 8.19
N GLY A 40 11.57 15.85 7.41
CA GLY A 40 11.71 15.87 5.95
C GLY A 40 11.03 14.70 5.24
N GLN A 41 10.34 13.81 5.96
CA GLN A 41 9.66 12.64 5.39
C GLN A 41 8.20 12.97 5.06
N ILE A 42 7.64 12.32 4.03
CA ILE A 42 6.27 12.55 3.58
C ILE A 42 5.41 11.35 3.97
N LEU A 43 4.50 11.55 4.92
CA LEU A 43 3.48 10.57 5.28
C LEU A 43 2.46 10.41 4.13
N GLY A 44 2.41 9.21 3.55
CA GLY A 44 1.53 8.86 2.44
C GLY A 44 0.27 8.12 2.88
N VAL A 45 0.42 7.15 3.79
CA VAL A 45 -0.67 6.38 4.41
C VAL A 45 -0.31 6.19 5.87
N ALA A 46 -1.30 6.34 6.77
CA ALA A 46 -1.15 6.12 8.20
C ALA A 46 -2.15 5.06 8.69
N ASP A 47 -1.66 4.04 9.40
CA ASP A 47 -2.43 3.00 10.11
C ASP A 47 -3.64 2.46 9.33
N CYS A 48 -3.42 2.08 8.07
CA CYS A 48 -4.51 1.59 7.25
C CYS A 48 -4.83 0.12 7.56
N ASN A 49 -6.09 -0.12 7.96
CA ASN A 49 -6.66 -1.43 8.21
C ASN A 49 -7.89 -1.62 7.31
N LEU A 50 -7.81 -2.57 6.38
CA LEU A 50 -8.83 -2.78 5.35
C LEU A 50 -8.75 -4.21 4.82
N GLU A 51 -9.89 -4.82 4.54
CA GLU A 51 -9.97 -6.08 3.80
C GLU A 51 -10.84 -5.91 2.55
N VAL A 52 -10.50 -6.65 1.49
CA VAL A 52 -11.32 -6.76 0.28
C VAL A 52 -11.72 -8.22 0.12
N GLN A 53 -13.01 -8.46 -0.07
CA GLN A 53 -13.58 -9.78 -0.22
C GLN A 53 -13.59 -10.24 -1.69
N GLU A 54 -13.62 -11.56 -1.90
CA GLU A 54 -13.75 -12.15 -3.24
C GLU A 54 -15.05 -11.68 -3.91
N GLY A 55 -14.93 -11.14 -5.13
CA GLY A 55 -16.05 -10.58 -5.88
C GLY A 55 -16.49 -9.17 -5.45
N GLU A 56 -15.88 -8.59 -4.41
CA GLU A 56 -16.18 -7.23 -3.96
C GLU A 56 -15.59 -6.18 -4.92
N THR A 57 -16.38 -5.16 -5.23
CA THR A 57 -15.88 -3.93 -5.86
C THR A 57 -15.76 -2.85 -4.79
N LEU A 58 -14.54 -2.61 -4.33
CA LEU A 58 -14.24 -1.54 -3.38
C LEU A 58 -13.92 -0.24 -4.10
N VAL A 59 -14.55 0.86 -3.68
CA VAL A 59 -14.24 2.22 -4.17
C VAL A 59 -13.54 3.02 -3.08
N LEU A 60 -12.30 3.44 -3.35
CA LEU A 60 -11.54 4.31 -2.46
C LEU A 60 -11.66 5.78 -2.90
N MET A 61 -12.37 6.60 -2.11
CA MET A 61 -12.60 8.02 -2.39
C MET A 61 -11.83 8.92 -1.43
N GLY A 62 -11.58 10.17 -1.84
CA GLY A 62 -10.86 11.16 -1.04
C GLY A 62 -10.16 12.22 -1.87
N LEU A 63 -9.78 13.34 -1.24
CA LEU A 63 -9.12 14.48 -1.89
C LEU A 63 -7.81 14.11 -2.60
N SER A 64 -7.36 14.92 -3.55
CA SER A 64 -6.02 14.74 -4.14
C SER A 64 -4.95 14.74 -3.05
N GLY A 65 -3.96 13.83 -3.15
CA GLY A 65 -2.88 13.72 -2.17
C GLY A 65 -3.21 12.97 -0.86
N SER A 66 -4.43 12.44 -0.69
CA SER A 66 -4.86 11.67 0.51
C SER A 66 -4.27 10.25 0.64
N GLY A 67 -3.41 9.82 -0.28
CA GLY A 67 -2.79 8.49 -0.20
C GLY A 67 -3.51 7.35 -0.93
N LYS A 68 -4.62 7.61 -1.63
CA LYS A 68 -5.40 6.58 -2.34
C LYS A 68 -4.57 5.73 -3.31
N SER A 69 -3.95 6.38 -4.29
CA SER A 69 -3.07 5.71 -5.25
C SER A 69 -1.79 5.20 -4.58
N THR A 70 -1.42 5.75 -3.42
CA THR A 70 -0.30 5.25 -2.62
C THR A 70 -0.60 3.88 -2.06
N LEU A 71 -1.78 3.73 -1.44
CA LEU A 71 -2.28 2.48 -0.86
C LEU A 71 -2.51 1.42 -1.94
N LEU A 72 -3.18 1.77 -3.06
CA LEU A 72 -3.46 0.81 -4.14
C LEU A 72 -2.17 0.26 -4.78
N ARG A 73 -1.11 1.06 -4.87
CA ARG A 73 0.19 0.62 -5.38
C ARG A 73 0.91 -0.34 -4.45
N ALA A 74 0.62 -0.34 -3.14
CA ALA A 74 1.20 -1.30 -2.21
C ALA A 74 0.73 -2.74 -2.47
N VAL A 75 -0.52 -2.93 -2.94
CA VAL A 75 -1.06 -4.26 -3.33
C VAL A 75 -0.23 -4.93 -4.42
N ASN A 76 0.36 -4.13 -5.31
CA ASN A 76 1.22 -4.63 -6.39
C ASN A 76 2.73 -4.52 -6.07
N GLY A 77 3.08 -4.19 -4.82
CA GLY A 77 4.46 -3.98 -4.38
C GLY A 77 5.19 -2.83 -5.09
N LEU A 78 4.45 -1.82 -5.59
CA LEU A 78 5.03 -0.65 -6.24
C LEU A 78 5.40 0.47 -5.25
N ASN A 79 4.76 0.49 -4.09
CA ASN A 79 5.09 1.41 -3.01
C ASN A 79 5.51 0.64 -1.76
N PRO A 80 6.58 1.09 -1.08
CA PRO A 80 7.08 0.40 0.10
C PRO A 80 6.19 0.61 1.32
N VAL A 81 5.81 -0.47 1.97
CA VAL A 81 5.19 -0.47 3.31
C VAL A 81 6.30 -0.52 4.36
N ILE A 82 6.36 0.47 5.24
CA ILE A 82 7.44 0.60 6.25
C ILE A 82 7.03 0.08 7.64
N ARG A 83 5.73 -0.04 7.89
CA ARG A 83 5.14 -0.67 9.06
C ARG A 83 3.82 -1.33 8.67
N GLY A 84 3.50 -2.45 9.31
CA GLY A 84 2.36 -3.30 8.94
C GLY A 84 2.66 -4.17 7.73
N LYS A 85 1.60 -4.70 7.11
CA LYS A 85 1.72 -5.56 5.93
C LYS A 85 0.51 -5.46 5.02
N VAL A 86 0.77 -5.68 3.73
CA VAL A 86 -0.24 -5.89 2.71
C VAL A 86 -0.12 -7.33 2.25
N GLU A 87 -1.22 -8.06 2.25
CA GLU A 87 -1.25 -9.46 1.81
C GLU A 87 -2.30 -9.64 0.73
N VAL A 88 -1.93 -10.40 -0.30
CA VAL A 88 -2.80 -10.77 -1.42
C VAL A 88 -2.87 -12.28 -1.49
N LEU A 89 -4.07 -12.83 -1.63
CA LEU A 89 -4.25 -14.25 -1.82
C LEU A 89 -3.89 -14.63 -3.26
N ALA A 90 -2.78 -15.35 -3.44
CA ALA A 90 -2.29 -15.82 -4.73
C ALA A 90 -2.12 -17.34 -4.71
N LYS A 91 -2.76 -18.05 -5.65
CA LYS A 91 -2.73 -19.52 -5.74
C LYS A 91 -3.07 -20.24 -4.42
N GLY A 92 -3.99 -19.67 -3.63
CA GLY A 92 -4.43 -20.25 -2.36
C GLY A 92 -3.54 -19.92 -1.15
N GLU A 93 -2.45 -19.18 -1.33
CA GLU A 93 -1.56 -18.75 -0.24
C GLU A 93 -1.54 -17.23 -0.11
N TRP A 94 -1.44 -16.73 1.13
CA TRP A 94 -1.24 -15.32 1.40
C TRP A 94 0.19 -14.91 1.07
N ARG A 95 0.34 -13.90 0.23
CA ARG A 95 1.63 -13.36 -0.19
C ARG A 95 1.73 -11.89 0.15
N ASN A 96 2.83 -11.51 0.79
CA ASN A 96 3.15 -10.11 1.01
C ASN A 96 4.07 -9.61 -0.14
N PRO A 97 3.60 -8.69 -1.00
CA PRO A 97 4.40 -8.15 -2.12
C PRO A 97 5.71 -7.49 -1.69
N GLN A 98 5.79 -6.98 -0.46
CA GLN A 98 6.94 -6.28 0.10
C GLN A 98 8.09 -7.23 0.47
N THR A 99 7.76 -8.45 0.92
CA THR A 99 8.74 -9.37 1.52
C THR A 99 8.90 -10.67 0.74
N CYS A 100 8.06 -10.91 -0.28
CA CYS A 100 8.19 -12.08 -1.14
C CYS A 100 9.40 -11.97 -2.08
N SER A 101 9.82 -13.11 -2.65
CA SER A 101 10.90 -13.14 -3.62
C SER A 101 10.53 -12.40 -4.91
N GLU A 102 11.52 -11.88 -5.63
CA GLU A 102 11.29 -11.20 -6.91
C GLU A 102 10.56 -12.07 -7.93
N GLN A 103 10.85 -13.37 -7.95
CA GLN A 103 10.18 -14.34 -8.81
C GLN A 103 8.69 -14.44 -8.48
N LEU A 104 8.35 -14.53 -7.19
CA LEU A 104 6.97 -14.60 -6.74
C LEU A 104 6.24 -13.28 -6.98
N LEU A 105 6.89 -12.14 -6.72
CA LEU A 105 6.32 -10.82 -7.01
C LEU A 105 6.00 -10.64 -8.50
N ARG A 106 6.90 -11.12 -9.37
CA ARG A 106 6.67 -11.13 -10.82
C ARG A 106 5.48 -12.02 -11.19
N GLU A 107 5.38 -13.20 -10.60
CA GLU A 107 4.25 -14.11 -10.84
C GLU A 107 2.91 -13.48 -10.41
N MET A 108 2.88 -12.85 -9.23
CA MET A 108 1.71 -12.12 -8.74
C MET A 108 1.29 -11.02 -9.71
N ARG A 109 2.24 -10.23 -10.22
CA ARG A 109 2.03 -9.17 -11.23
C ARG A 109 1.51 -9.69 -12.57
N LEU A 110 1.80 -10.94 -12.92
CA LEU A 110 1.39 -11.54 -14.20
C LEU A 110 0.03 -12.24 -14.13
N SER A 111 -0.36 -12.77 -12.97
CA SER A 111 -1.48 -13.72 -12.87
C SER A 111 -2.51 -13.43 -11.77
N THR A 112 -2.19 -12.53 -10.83
CA THR A 112 -3.06 -12.28 -9.66
C THR A 112 -3.47 -10.81 -9.56
N VAL A 113 -2.52 -9.88 -9.72
CA VAL A 113 -2.77 -8.44 -9.56
C VAL A 113 -2.53 -7.74 -10.89
N SER A 114 -3.57 -7.12 -11.43
CA SER A 114 -3.50 -6.22 -12.58
C SER A 114 -3.78 -4.79 -12.15
N MET A 115 -3.14 -3.82 -12.81
CA MET A 115 -3.30 -2.40 -12.49
C MET A 115 -3.57 -1.59 -13.75
N VAL A 116 -4.60 -0.75 -13.70
CA VAL A 116 -4.91 0.26 -14.73
C VAL A 116 -4.54 1.63 -14.18
N PHE A 117 -3.78 2.40 -14.95
CA PHE A 117 -3.29 3.72 -14.55
C PHE A 117 -4.17 4.84 -15.11
N GLN A 118 -4.23 5.97 -14.40
CA GLN A 118 -5.02 7.13 -14.80
C GLN A 118 -4.57 7.73 -16.14
N GLN A 119 -3.25 7.82 -16.34
CA GLN A 119 -2.67 8.08 -17.66
C GLN A 119 -2.37 6.71 -18.28
N PHE A 120 -2.82 6.50 -19.51
CA PHE A 120 -2.63 5.24 -20.23
C PHE A 120 -1.12 5.00 -20.37
N GLY A 121 -0.57 4.11 -19.54
CA GLY A 121 0.85 3.73 -19.54
C GLY A 121 1.20 2.84 -20.73
N LEU A 122 0.81 3.27 -21.93
CA LEU A 122 1.04 2.56 -23.18
C LEU A 122 2.49 2.74 -23.60
N LEU A 123 3.08 1.65 -24.10
CA LEU A 123 4.33 1.74 -24.83
C LEU A 123 4.00 2.38 -26.20
N PRO A 124 4.73 3.43 -26.62
CA PRO A 124 4.54 4.02 -27.94
C PRO A 124 4.91 3.06 -29.06
#